data_AF-E0VGU9-F1
#
_entry.id   AF-E0VGU9-F1
#
_cell.length_a   1.000
_cell.length_b   1.000
_cell.length_c   1.000
_cell.angle_alpha   90.00
_cell.angle_beta   90.00
_cell.angle_gamma   90.00
#
_symmetry.space_group_name_H-M   'P 1'
#
loop_
_entity.id
_entity.type
_entity.pdbx_description
1 polymer ?
#
loop_
_entity_poly.entity_id
_entity_poly.type
_entity_poly.pdbx_seq_one_letter_code
_entity_poly.pdbx_strand_id
1 'polypeptide(L)'
;MTPSSLLISSVIDVTFIVDILINFRTTYVNSNDEVVSHPGKIAVHYFKGWFVIDLVAAIPFDLLLVGSDTDELPTSVSTVSSIDKTTTLIGLLKTARLLRLVRVARKIDRYSEYGAAVLLLLMATFALIAHWLACIWYAIANAERSTLKHKVGWLDILANDTHQFYQPNNTGGPSIKSKYITALYFTFSSLTSVGFGNVAPNTDTEKIFTICVMLAGSLMYASIFGNVSAIIQRLYSGTARYHTQMLRVREFIRFHQIPNPLRQRLEEYFQHAWTYTNGIDMNSVLKGFPECLQADICLHLNRNLLANCSAFDGASPGCLRALSLKFKTTHAPPGDTLVHKGDVLTHLHFISRGSIEILKDDIVMAILGKDDIFGENPCVYSTIGKSSSNVRALTYCDLHRIHRDDLLEVLSLYPEFYHSFSRNLEITFNMRDVSVVVVGCCLS
;
A
#
# COMPACT_ATOMS: atom_id res chain seq x y z
N MET A 1 2.90 33.34 30.81
CA MET A 1 3.41 32.80 29.53
C MET A 1 4.75 33.46 29.25
N THR A 2 5.76 32.74 28.75
CA THR A 2 7.05 33.34 28.39
C THR A 2 6.91 34.14 27.08
N PRO A 3 7.62 35.26 26.89
CA PRO A 3 7.55 36.06 25.66
C PRO A 3 7.89 35.24 24.39
N SER A 4 8.73 34.20 24.52
CA SER A 4 9.01 33.23 23.45
C SER A 4 7.79 32.45 22.97
N SER A 5 6.86 32.08 23.88
CA SER A 5 5.65 31.33 23.51
C SER A 5 4.63 32.17 22.74
N LEU A 6 4.61 33.49 22.97
CA LEU A 6 3.72 34.43 22.29
C LEU A 6 4.18 34.67 20.84
N LEU A 7 5.49 34.79 20.62
CA LEU A 7 6.08 34.92 19.28
C LEU A 7 5.79 33.70 18.41
N ILE A 8 6.01 32.49 18.95
CA ILE A 8 5.73 31.24 18.24
C ILE A 8 4.23 31.16 17.88
N SER A 9 3.34 31.48 18.82
CA SER A 9 1.90 31.47 18.58
C SER A 9 1.50 32.48 17.50
N SER A 10 2.09 33.68 17.52
CA SER A 10 1.81 34.72 16.52
C SER A 10 2.27 34.33 15.13
N VAL A 11 3.46 33.73 14.98
CA VAL A 11 3.96 33.22 13.69
C VAL A 11 3.01 32.16 13.14
N ILE A 12 2.59 31.21 13.98
CA ILE A 12 1.64 30.16 13.59
C ILE A 12 0.30 30.78 13.16
N ASP A 13 -0.23 31.74 13.91
CA ASP A 13 -1.51 32.37 13.57
C ASP A 13 -1.44 33.13 12.23
N VAL A 14 -0.32 33.81 11.94
CA VAL A 14 -0.07 34.44 10.63
C VAL A 14 0.00 33.43 9.50
N THR A 15 0.67 32.29 9.68
CA THR A 15 0.73 31.27 8.61
C THR A 15 -0.65 30.68 8.30
N PHE A 16 -1.53 30.52 9.29
CA PHE A 16 -2.92 30.08 9.06
C PHE A 16 -3.75 31.10 8.27
N ILE A 17 -3.55 32.39 8.52
CA ILE A 17 -4.21 33.47 7.76
C ILE A 17 -3.72 33.47 6.31
N VAL A 18 -2.41 33.32 6.08
CA VAL A 18 -1.84 33.21 4.72
C VAL A 18 -2.39 31.98 4.00
N ASP A 19 -2.52 30.82 4.67
CA ASP A 19 -3.08 29.60 4.08
C ASP A 19 -4.54 29.79 3.63
N ILE A 20 -5.35 30.55 4.38
CA ILE A 20 -6.73 30.91 3.96
C ILE A 20 -6.69 31.69 2.63
N LEU A 21 -5.79 32.68 2.50
CA LEU A 21 -5.64 33.46 1.28
C LEU A 21 -5.19 32.59 0.09
N ILE A 22 -4.30 31.63 0.33
CA ILE A 22 -3.87 30.66 -0.68
C ILE A 22 -5.06 29.77 -1.10
N ASN A 23 -5.87 29.30 -0.15
CA ASN A 23 -7.03 28.43 -0.44
C ASN A 23 -8.09 29.11 -1.33
N PHE A 24 -8.22 30.44 -1.30
CA PHE A 24 -9.06 31.18 -2.27
C PHE A 24 -8.53 31.15 -3.71
N ARG A 25 -7.28 30.74 -3.92
CA ARG A 25 -6.62 30.61 -5.24
C ARG A 25 -6.29 29.18 -5.61
N THR A 26 -6.50 28.22 -4.71
CA THR A 26 -6.26 26.80 -4.97
C THR A 26 -7.37 26.21 -5.83
N THR A 27 -7.02 25.63 -6.97
CA THR A 27 -7.95 24.91 -7.86
C THR A 27 -8.54 23.69 -7.16
N TYR A 28 -9.79 23.35 -7.47
CA TYR A 28 -10.41 22.10 -7.03
C TYR A 28 -10.89 21.27 -8.23
N VAL A 29 -11.05 19.98 -8.01
CA VAL A 29 -11.58 19.03 -9.01
C VAL A 29 -13.08 18.89 -8.78
N ASN A 30 -13.89 19.14 -9.81
CA ASN A 30 -15.35 18.99 -9.74
C ASN A 30 -15.76 17.51 -9.86
N SER A 31 -17.03 17.18 -9.63
CA SER A 31 -17.56 15.82 -9.74
C SER A 31 -17.39 15.16 -11.12
N ASN A 32 -17.06 15.94 -12.16
CA ASN A 32 -16.76 15.47 -13.51
C ASN A 32 -15.24 15.27 -13.76
N ASP A 33 -14.42 15.23 -12.71
CA ASP A 33 -12.94 15.17 -12.76
C ASP A 33 -12.26 16.32 -13.51
N GLU A 34 -12.99 17.42 -13.75
CA GLU A 34 -12.46 18.63 -14.37
C GLU A 34 -11.84 19.58 -13.33
N VAL A 35 -10.66 20.11 -13.64
CA VAL A 35 -9.97 21.10 -12.80
C VAL A 35 -10.62 22.48 -13.00
N VAL A 36 -11.28 22.98 -11.96
CA VAL A 36 -11.91 24.30 -11.97
C VAL A 36 -10.92 25.36 -11.46
N SER A 37 -10.52 26.26 -12.36
CA SER A 37 -9.60 27.37 -12.07
C SER A 37 -10.25 28.74 -11.89
N HIS A 38 -11.56 28.83 -12.11
CA HIS A 38 -12.27 30.11 -12.07
C HIS A 38 -12.37 30.64 -10.62
N PRO A 39 -11.85 31.85 -10.32
CA PRO A 39 -11.71 32.34 -8.94
C PRO A 39 -13.05 32.50 -8.21
N GLY A 40 -14.10 32.91 -8.91
CA GLY A 40 -15.45 33.01 -8.32
C GLY A 40 -16.03 31.66 -7.91
N LYS A 41 -15.82 30.61 -8.73
CA LYS A 41 -16.28 29.26 -8.42
C LYS A 41 -15.47 28.64 -7.26
N ILE A 42 -14.17 28.93 -7.19
CA ILE A 42 -13.30 28.51 -6.08
C ILE A 42 -13.77 29.14 -4.77
N ALA A 43 -14.02 30.46 -4.77
CA ALA A 43 -14.47 31.16 -3.57
C ALA A 43 -15.80 30.61 -3.04
N VAL A 44 -16.82 30.44 -3.90
CA VAL A 44 -18.12 29.87 -3.50
C VAL A 44 -17.96 28.44 -2.95
N HIS A 45 -17.14 27.61 -3.59
CA HIS A 45 -16.87 26.26 -3.12
C HIS A 45 -16.19 26.26 -1.74
N TYR A 46 -15.19 27.13 -1.54
CA TYR A 46 -14.48 27.26 -0.27
C TYR A 46 -15.38 27.80 0.85
N PHE A 47 -16.23 28.80 0.56
CA PHE A 47 -17.20 29.37 1.51
C PHE A 47 -18.26 28.34 1.96
N LYS A 48 -18.75 27.51 1.05
CA LYS A 48 -19.77 26.49 1.35
C LYS A 48 -19.22 25.33 2.20
N GLY A 49 -17.90 25.08 2.15
CA GLY A 49 -17.25 23.99 2.85
C GLY A 49 -16.46 24.46 4.06
N TRP A 50 -15.17 24.73 3.84
CA TRP A 50 -14.16 24.73 4.89
C TRP A 50 -13.80 26.11 5.44
N PHE A 51 -14.25 27.19 4.80
CA PHE A 51 -13.90 28.55 5.18
C PHE A 51 -14.20 28.87 6.65
N VAL A 52 -15.39 28.48 7.16
CA VAL A 52 -15.80 28.81 8.54
C VAL A 52 -14.86 28.16 9.57
N ILE A 53 -14.53 26.88 9.36
CA ILE A 53 -13.61 26.13 10.23
C ILE A 53 -12.22 26.77 10.17
N ASP A 54 -11.78 27.13 8.97
CA ASP A 54 -10.48 27.71 8.73
C ASP A 54 -10.35 29.11 9.36
N LEU A 55 -11.38 29.93 9.27
CA LEU A 55 -11.47 31.25 9.87
C LEU A 55 -11.41 31.18 11.40
N VAL A 56 -12.24 30.34 12.02
CA VAL A 56 -12.26 30.18 13.49
C VAL A 56 -10.92 29.68 14.02
N ALA A 57 -10.26 28.79 13.29
CA ALA A 57 -8.94 28.27 13.65
C ALA A 57 -7.81 29.31 13.55
N ALA A 58 -7.99 30.38 12.75
CA ALA A 58 -7.00 31.42 12.50
C ALA A 58 -7.08 32.61 13.47
N ILE A 59 -8.11 32.69 14.33
CA ILE A 59 -8.30 33.81 15.26
C ILE A 59 -7.22 33.76 16.38
N PRO A 60 -6.42 34.83 16.56
CA PRO A 60 -5.43 34.92 17.62
C PRO A 60 -6.08 35.33 18.95
N PHE A 61 -6.72 34.38 19.63
CA PHE A 61 -7.41 34.63 20.91
C PHE A 61 -6.49 35.16 22.04
N ASP A 62 -5.17 34.95 21.93
CA ASP A 62 -4.19 35.46 22.89
C ASP A 62 -4.03 37.00 22.82
N LEU A 63 -4.24 37.63 21.66
CA LEU A 63 -4.11 39.07 21.48
C LEU A 63 -5.34 39.83 22.01
N LEU A 64 -6.52 39.19 21.97
CA LEU A 64 -7.76 39.73 22.52
C LEU A 64 -7.68 39.95 24.04
N LEU A 65 -6.92 39.13 24.76
CA LEU A 65 -6.69 39.24 26.21
C LEU A 65 -5.80 40.41 26.59
N VAL A 66 -4.72 40.63 25.83
CA VAL A 66 -3.73 41.68 26.13
C VAL A 66 -4.33 43.08 25.97
N GLY A 67 -5.34 43.23 25.10
CA GLY A 67 -6.07 44.50 24.91
C GLY A 67 -7.13 44.80 25.98
N SER A 68 -7.52 43.82 26.81
CA SER A 68 -8.52 43.99 27.87
C SER A 68 -7.92 44.27 29.26
N ASP A 69 -6.63 44.02 29.46
CA ASP A 69 -5.94 44.23 30.75
C ASP A 69 -5.34 45.66 30.90
N THR A 70 -5.41 46.51 29.87
CA THR A 70 -4.71 47.81 29.90
C THR A 70 -5.47 48.96 30.56
N ASP A 71 -6.77 48.83 30.86
CA ASP A 71 -7.59 50.00 31.23
C ASP A 71 -8.14 50.06 32.67
N GLU A 72 -7.98 49.07 33.55
CA GLU A 72 -8.49 49.20 34.93
C GLU A 72 -7.53 48.74 36.03
N LEU A 73 -7.20 49.67 36.92
CA LEU A 73 -6.43 49.51 38.16
C LEU A 73 -7.17 48.56 39.14
N PRO A 74 -6.51 47.55 39.74
CA PRO A 74 -7.22 46.53 40.51
C PRO A 74 -7.48 46.98 41.96
N THR A 75 -8.69 47.43 42.25
CA THR A 75 -9.17 47.71 43.62
C THR A 75 -10.52 47.02 43.89
N SER A 76 -10.53 45.70 44.09
CA SER A 76 -11.43 45.00 45.03
C SER A 76 -11.39 43.46 44.86
N VAL A 77 -11.59 42.75 45.98
CA VAL A 77 -11.54 41.29 46.13
C VAL A 77 -12.64 40.55 45.34
N SER A 78 -13.73 41.23 44.94
CA SER A 78 -14.80 40.69 44.06
C SER A 78 -14.37 40.50 42.60
N THR A 79 -13.35 41.23 42.15
CA THR A 79 -12.84 41.19 40.77
C THR A 79 -12.04 39.91 40.51
N VAL A 80 -11.40 39.35 41.53
CA VAL A 80 -10.55 38.14 41.41
C VAL A 80 -11.36 36.91 40.94
N SER A 81 -12.58 36.72 41.43
CA SER A 81 -13.43 35.59 41.01
C SER A 81 -13.98 35.72 39.58
N SER A 82 -14.09 36.96 39.09
CA SER A 82 -14.54 37.26 37.73
C SER A 82 -13.40 37.09 36.73
N ILE A 83 -12.18 37.48 37.14
CA ILE A 83 -10.93 37.28 36.39
C ILE A 83 -10.60 35.78 36.26
N ASP A 84 -10.81 34.97 37.30
CA ASP A 84 -10.61 33.52 37.21
C ASP A 84 -11.60 32.85 36.23
N LYS A 85 -12.84 33.35 36.13
CA LYS A 85 -13.84 32.86 35.19
C LYS A 85 -13.59 33.31 33.75
N THR A 86 -13.16 34.55 33.52
CA THR A 86 -12.82 35.04 32.18
C THR A 86 -11.53 34.42 31.65
N THR A 87 -10.51 34.23 32.49
CA THR A 87 -9.26 33.56 32.12
C THR A 87 -9.46 32.07 31.83
N THR A 88 -10.34 31.37 32.55
CA THR A 88 -10.72 29.98 32.24
C THR A 88 -11.55 29.87 30.97
N LEU A 89 -12.55 30.75 30.74
CA LEU A 89 -13.36 30.76 29.53
C LEU A 89 -12.52 31.05 28.28
N ILE A 90 -11.55 31.96 28.38
CA ILE A 90 -10.64 32.27 27.28
C ILE A 90 -9.57 31.18 27.10
N GLY A 91 -9.14 30.53 28.18
CA GLY A 91 -8.35 29.29 28.11
C GLY A 91 -9.07 28.17 27.35
N LEU A 92 -10.39 28.05 27.52
CA LEU A 92 -11.25 27.16 26.74
C LEU A 92 -11.34 27.59 25.27
N LEU A 93 -11.41 28.89 24.94
CA LEU A 93 -11.37 29.36 23.55
C LEU A 93 -10.04 29.03 22.84
N LYS A 94 -8.92 28.90 23.57
CA LYS A 94 -7.65 28.41 22.99
C LYS A 94 -7.77 26.98 22.45
N THR A 95 -8.75 26.18 22.88
CA THR A 95 -9.03 24.86 22.32
C THR A 95 -9.55 24.92 20.88
N ALA A 96 -10.04 26.06 20.41
CA ALA A 96 -10.37 26.26 18.99
C ALA A 96 -9.15 26.09 18.07
N ARG A 97 -7.92 26.26 18.59
CA ARG A 97 -6.68 25.94 17.86
C ARG A 97 -6.59 24.46 17.48
N LEU A 98 -7.31 23.57 18.16
CA LEU A 98 -7.33 22.14 17.85
C LEU A 98 -8.02 21.84 16.50
N LEU A 99 -8.89 22.74 16.03
CA LEU A 99 -9.49 22.67 14.70
C LEU A 99 -8.44 22.66 13.58
N ARG A 100 -7.23 23.18 13.85
CA ARG A 100 -6.07 23.11 12.93
C ARG A 100 -5.69 21.67 12.57
N LEU A 101 -5.92 20.72 13.48
CA LEU A 101 -5.63 19.30 13.25
C LEU A 101 -6.53 18.68 12.18
N VAL A 102 -7.74 19.24 11.99
CA VAL A 102 -8.63 18.83 10.90
C VAL A 102 -8.01 19.13 9.53
N ARG A 103 -7.19 20.19 9.41
CA ARG A 103 -6.43 20.47 8.18
C ARG A 103 -5.35 19.42 7.94
N VAL A 104 -4.63 19.04 8.99
CA VAL A 104 -3.59 18.01 8.93
C VAL A 104 -4.19 16.67 8.50
N ALA A 105 -5.30 16.26 9.11
CA ALA A 105 -6.02 15.05 8.75
C ALA A 105 -6.44 15.02 7.27
N ARG A 106 -6.97 16.14 6.75
CA ARG A 106 -7.35 16.26 5.32
C ARG A 106 -6.18 16.12 4.37
N LYS A 107 -5.01 16.68 4.72
CA LYS A 107 -3.82 16.57 3.89
C LYS A 107 -3.29 15.13 3.89
N ILE A 108 -3.44 14.43 5.01
CA ILE A 108 -2.96 13.04 5.21
C ILE A 108 -3.77 12.03 4.39
N ASP A 109 -5.03 12.27 4.08
CA ASP A 109 -5.84 11.35 3.26
C ASP A 109 -5.18 11.07 1.90
N ARG A 110 -4.52 12.09 1.32
CA ARG A 110 -3.72 11.98 0.08
C ARG A 110 -2.39 11.25 0.26
N TYR A 111 -1.89 11.10 1.49
CA TYR A 111 -0.68 10.36 1.85
C TYR A 111 -0.99 9.02 2.56
N SER A 112 -2.27 8.65 2.67
CA SER A 112 -2.74 7.43 3.36
C SER A 112 -2.31 6.13 2.68
N GLU A 113 -1.78 6.22 1.45
CA GLU A 113 -1.12 5.12 0.75
C GLU A 113 0.08 4.56 1.53
N TYR A 114 0.72 5.38 2.37
CA TYR A 114 1.82 4.95 3.23
C TYR A 114 1.27 4.47 4.59
N GLY A 115 1.08 3.16 4.74
CA GLY A 115 0.56 2.56 5.99
C GLY A 115 1.32 2.97 7.27
N ALA A 116 2.61 3.29 7.16
CA ALA A 116 3.41 3.81 8.28
C ALA A 116 2.99 5.23 8.72
N ALA A 117 2.59 6.09 7.78
CA ALA A 117 2.12 7.44 8.08
C ALA A 117 0.78 7.41 8.82
N VAL A 118 -0.12 6.50 8.43
CA VAL A 118 -1.40 6.27 9.12
C VAL A 118 -1.17 5.78 10.55
N LEU A 119 -0.24 4.85 10.76
CA LEU A 119 0.10 4.38 12.11
C LEU A 119 0.68 5.50 12.98
N LEU A 120 1.63 6.28 12.45
CA LEU A 120 2.22 7.39 13.17
C LEU A 120 1.18 8.44 13.54
N LEU A 121 0.28 8.78 12.60
CA LEU A 121 -0.83 9.69 12.87
C LEU A 121 -1.73 9.14 13.96
N LEU A 122 -2.10 7.86 13.88
CA LEU A 122 -2.96 7.23 14.86
C LEU A 122 -2.33 7.26 16.26
N MET A 123 -1.05 6.95 16.38
CA MET A 123 -0.30 7.06 17.65
C MET A 123 -0.23 8.51 18.16
N ALA A 124 -0.03 9.48 17.27
CA ALA A 124 -0.03 10.89 17.63
C ALA A 124 -1.41 11.36 18.12
N THR A 125 -2.50 10.95 17.46
CA THR A 125 -3.87 11.25 17.90
C THR A 125 -4.21 10.58 19.24
N PHE A 126 -3.75 9.35 19.46
CA PHE A 126 -3.89 8.66 20.74
C PHE A 126 -3.20 9.40 21.87
N ALA A 127 -1.94 9.81 21.67
CA ALA A 127 -1.17 10.56 22.67
C ALA A 127 -1.79 11.95 22.95
N LEU A 128 -2.33 12.60 21.91
CA LEU A 128 -3.01 13.88 22.05
C LEU A 128 -4.31 13.77 22.85
N ILE A 129 -5.13 12.76 22.59
CA ILE A 129 -6.37 12.51 23.35
C ILE A 129 -6.03 12.17 24.81
N ALA A 130 -5.02 11.33 25.05
CA ALA A 130 -4.53 11.05 26.40
C ALA A 130 -4.11 12.33 27.13
N HIS A 131 -3.39 13.22 26.45
CA HIS A 131 -3.02 14.53 26.99
C HIS A 131 -4.25 15.39 27.35
N TRP A 132 -5.26 15.48 26.48
CA TRP A 132 -6.47 16.26 26.79
C TRP A 132 -7.25 15.68 27.96
N LEU A 133 -7.43 14.36 27.99
CA LEU A 133 -8.08 13.69 29.10
C LEU A 133 -7.30 13.89 30.41
N ALA A 134 -5.96 13.92 30.37
CA ALA A 134 -5.13 14.21 31.54
C ALA A 134 -5.32 15.64 32.03
N CYS A 135 -5.42 16.61 31.12
CA CYS A 135 -5.71 18.00 31.46
C CYS A 135 -7.12 18.17 32.04
N ILE A 136 -8.13 17.51 31.48
CA ILE A 136 -9.49 17.51 32.01
C ILE A 136 -9.52 16.87 33.40
N TRP A 137 -8.80 15.76 33.59
CA TRP A 137 -8.68 15.08 34.86
C TRP A 137 -8.07 15.96 35.97
N TYR A 138 -7.01 16.68 35.62
CA TYR A 138 -6.44 17.70 36.49
C TYR A 138 -7.39 18.86 36.77
N ALA A 139 -8.11 19.35 35.75
CA ALA A 139 -9.05 20.44 35.90
C ALA A 139 -10.21 20.08 36.85
N ILE A 140 -10.76 18.86 36.74
CA ILE A 140 -11.80 18.34 37.65
C ILE A 140 -11.28 18.36 39.09
N ALA A 141 -10.13 17.74 39.34
CA ALA A 141 -9.59 17.67 40.69
C ALA A 141 -9.25 19.05 41.27
N ASN A 142 -8.73 19.99 40.46
CA ASN A 142 -8.44 21.34 40.92
C ASN A 142 -9.72 22.13 41.25
N ALA A 143 -10.78 21.98 40.44
CA ALA A 143 -12.06 22.63 40.67
C ALA A 143 -12.76 22.09 41.94
N GLU A 144 -12.85 20.77 42.08
CA GLU A 144 -13.50 20.12 43.23
C GLU A 144 -12.77 20.37 44.54
N ARG A 145 -11.44 20.45 44.51
CA ARG A 145 -10.61 20.62 45.70
C ARG A 145 -10.95 21.86 46.53
N SER A 146 -11.45 22.93 45.90
CA SER A 146 -11.91 24.14 46.61
C SER A 146 -13.20 23.90 47.42
N THR A 147 -14.06 23.00 46.95
CA THR A 147 -15.43 22.78 47.46
C THR A 147 -15.52 21.57 48.40
N LEU A 148 -14.56 20.63 48.30
CA LEU A 148 -14.53 19.42 49.12
C LEU A 148 -14.20 19.70 50.59
N LYS A 149 -15.09 19.23 51.49
CA LYS A 149 -14.93 19.24 52.95
C LYS A 149 -13.81 18.30 53.43
N HIS A 150 -13.68 17.14 52.80
CA HIS A 150 -12.60 16.18 53.05
C HIS A 150 -11.66 16.14 51.84
N LYS A 151 -10.35 16.31 52.07
CA LYS A 151 -9.31 16.35 51.03
C LYS A 151 -8.92 14.94 50.59
N VAL A 152 -9.84 14.29 49.86
CA VAL A 152 -9.75 12.88 49.42
C VAL A 152 -9.46 12.71 47.92
N GLY A 153 -9.38 13.80 47.15
CA GLY A 153 -9.13 13.73 45.71
C GLY A 153 -7.73 13.24 45.38
N TRP A 154 -7.51 12.78 44.15
CA TRP A 154 -6.22 12.20 43.75
C TRP A 154 -5.03 13.17 43.91
N LEU A 155 -5.27 14.48 43.77
CA LEU A 155 -4.26 15.53 43.98
C LEU A 155 -3.80 15.62 45.44
N ASP A 156 -4.69 15.37 46.40
CA ASP A 156 -4.38 15.42 47.83
C ASP A 156 -3.65 14.14 48.25
N ILE A 157 -4.01 12.98 47.68
CA ILE A 157 -3.25 11.73 47.86
C ILE A 157 -1.83 11.87 47.29
N LEU A 158 -1.69 12.42 46.09
CA LEU A 158 -0.36 12.68 45.50
C LEU A 158 0.49 13.62 46.38
N ALA A 159 -0.14 14.63 46.99
CA ALA A 159 0.53 15.53 47.92
C ALA A 159 1.05 14.81 49.16
N ASN A 160 0.26 13.86 49.68
CA ASN A 160 0.66 13.03 50.81
C ASN A 160 1.83 12.11 50.44
N ASP A 161 1.76 11.43 49.29
CA ASP A 161 2.77 10.47 48.83
C ASP A 161 4.11 11.15 48.49
N THR A 162 4.06 12.39 47.99
CA THR A 162 5.26 13.16 47.64
C THR A 162 5.78 14.03 48.78
N HIS A 163 5.13 14.00 49.96
CA HIS A 163 5.38 14.89 51.09
C HIS A 163 5.35 16.39 50.72
N GLN A 164 4.60 16.76 49.68
CA GLN A 164 4.41 18.13 49.21
C GLN A 164 2.99 18.58 49.55
N PHE A 165 2.75 18.86 50.82
CA PHE A 165 1.43 19.20 51.33
C PHE A 165 0.96 20.58 50.85
N TYR A 166 -0.36 20.71 50.72
CA TYR A 166 -0.99 22.00 50.46
C TYR A 166 -1.21 22.77 51.75
N GLN A 167 -1.05 24.10 51.68
CA GLN A 167 -1.28 25.02 52.78
C GLN A 167 -2.78 25.34 52.96
N PRO A 168 -3.21 25.84 54.13
CA PRO A 168 -4.62 26.15 54.42
C PRO A 168 -5.25 27.20 53.48
N ASN A 169 -4.43 28.07 52.89
CA ASN A 169 -4.82 29.05 51.88
C ASN A 169 -4.92 28.46 50.46
N ASN A 170 -4.94 27.13 50.34
CA ASN A 170 -4.97 26.38 49.08
C ASN A 170 -3.74 26.57 48.17
N THR A 171 -2.65 27.15 48.70
CA THR A 171 -1.39 27.31 47.99
C THR A 171 -0.41 26.16 48.29
N GLY A 172 0.66 26.02 47.53
CA GLY A 172 1.61 24.91 47.65
C GLY A 172 1.17 23.64 46.93
N GLY A 173 1.56 22.48 47.46
CA GLY A 173 1.29 21.18 46.86
C GLY A 173 2.34 20.69 45.85
N PRO A 174 2.05 19.59 45.14
CA PRO A 174 2.99 18.97 44.21
C PRO A 174 3.40 19.89 43.06
N SER A 175 4.64 19.74 42.59
CA SER A 175 5.13 20.47 41.40
C SER A 175 4.24 20.26 40.17
N ILE A 176 4.19 21.24 39.27
CA ILE A 176 3.41 21.16 38.00
C ILE A 176 3.79 19.93 37.17
N LYS A 177 5.08 19.58 37.18
CA LYS A 177 5.62 18.39 36.49
C LYS A 177 5.07 17.10 37.10
N SER A 178 5.05 16.99 38.44
CA SER A 178 4.49 15.83 39.14
C SER A 178 3.00 15.68 38.85
N LYS A 179 2.22 16.76 38.97
CA LYS A 179 0.78 16.77 38.65
C LYS A 179 0.50 16.30 37.22
N TYR A 180 1.24 16.85 36.25
CA TYR A 180 1.07 16.52 34.84
C TYR A 180 1.44 15.07 34.52
N ILE A 181 2.61 14.60 34.98
CA ILE A 181 3.07 13.23 34.71
C ILE A 181 2.12 12.21 35.33
N THR A 182 1.67 12.45 36.57
CA THR A 182 0.72 11.55 37.26
C THR A 182 -0.63 11.50 36.55
N ALA A 183 -1.17 12.65 36.12
CA ALA A 183 -2.42 12.70 35.35
C ALA A 183 -2.29 12.00 33.98
N LEU A 184 -1.17 12.20 33.29
CA LEU A 184 -0.87 11.54 32.02
C LEU A 184 -0.72 10.02 32.20
N TYR A 185 -0.05 9.60 33.26
CA TYR A 185 0.12 8.19 33.62
C TYR A 185 -1.23 7.52 33.91
N PHE A 186 -2.10 8.16 34.69
CA PHE A 186 -3.46 7.65 34.98
C PHE A 186 -4.31 7.50 33.71
N THR A 187 -4.26 8.49 32.83
CA THR A 187 -5.04 8.46 31.59
C THR A 187 -4.51 7.45 30.60
N PHE A 188 -3.19 7.32 30.42
CA PHE A 188 -2.64 6.24 29.58
C PHE A 188 -2.93 4.86 30.16
N SER A 189 -2.81 4.65 31.47
CA SER A 189 -3.09 3.35 32.09
C SER A 189 -4.56 2.96 31.98
N SER A 190 -5.47 3.95 32.01
CA SER A 190 -6.91 3.76 31.80
C SER A 190 -7.26 3.53 30.32
N LEU A 191 -6.67 4.30 29.40
CA LEU A 191 -6.91 4.18 27.96
C LEU A 191 -6.36 2.87 27.36
N THR A 192 -5.27 2.35 27.93
CA THR A 192 -4.65 1.09 27.51
C THR A 192 -5.21 -0.13 28.25
N SER A 193 -6.20 0.07 29.11
CA SER A 193 -6.83 -1.00 29.93
C SER A 193 -5.85 -1.74 30.86
N VAL A 194 -4.70 -1.15 31.19
CA VAL A 194 -3.72 -1.75 32.11
C VAL A 194 -4.14 -1.57 33.56
N GLY A 195 -4.59 -0.36 33.92
CA GLY A 195 -5.28 -0.10 35.19
C GLY A 195 -4.56 -0.54 36.46
N PHE A 196 -3.30 -0.13 36.66
CA PHE A 196 -2.48 -0.54 37.83
C PHE A 196 -3.07 -0.20 39.21
N GLY A 197 -4.02 0.74 39.30
CA GLY A 197 -4.76 1.06 40.53
C GLY A 197 -4.01 1.89 41.58
N ASN A 198 -2.75 2.25 41.32
CA ASN A 198 -1.93 3.12 42.18
C ASN A 198 -2.35 4.60 42.16
N VAL A 199 -2.98 5.06 41.07
CA VAL A 199 -3.67 6.35 41.02
C VAL A 199 -5.13 6.01 40.72
N ALA A 200 -6.02 6.38 41.63
CA ALA A 200 -7.43 5.99 41.57
C ALA A 200 -8.36 7.20 41.73
N PRO A 201 -9.54 7.16 41.10
CA PRO A 201 -10.60 8.13 41.34
C PRO A 201 -11.22 7.90 42.72
N ASN A 202 -11.30 8.94 43.55
CA ASN A 202 -11.85 8.85 44.90
C ASN A 202 -13.22 9.54 45.00
N THR A 203 -13.37 10.70 44.34
CA THR A 203 -14.64 11.43 44.31
C THR A 203 -15.61 10.83 43.28
N ASP A 204 -16.91 11.10 43.43
CA ASP A 204 -17.90 10.56 42.50
C ASP A 204 -17.79 11.16 41.10
N THR A 205 -17.45 12.46 41.00
CA THR A 205 -17.13 13.11 39.72
C THR A 205 -15.88 12.50 39.08
N GLU A 206 -14.86 12.25 39.89
CA GLU A 206 -13.64 11.56 39.47
C GLU A 206 -13.97 10.16 38.88
N LYS A 207 -14.84 9.40 39.55
CA LYS A 207 -15.28 8.07 39.11
C LYS A 207 -16.10 8.13 37.83
N ILE A 208 -17.06 9.05 37.71
CA ILE A 208 -17.90 9.21 36.52
C ILE A 208 -17.03 9.52 35.29
N PHE A 209 -16.09 10.45 35.43
CA PHE A 209 -15.14 10.74 34.35
C PHE A 209 -14.30 9.52 33.98
N THR A 210 -13.80 8.78 34.98
CA THR A 210 -13.00 7.58 34.74
C THR A 210 -13.79 6.51 33.97
N ILE A 211 -15.08 6.31 34.30
CA ILE A 211 -15.96 5.39 33.55
C ILE A 211 -16.05 5.82 32.08
N CYS A 212 -16.27 7.11 31.80
CA CYS A 212 -16.29 7.62 30.43
C CYS A 212 -14.96 7.41 29.70
N VAL A 213 -13.83 7.66 30.38
CA VAL A 213 -12.48 7.45 29.82
C VAL A 213 -12.23 5.97 29.53
N MET A 214 -12.65 5.05 30.40
CA MET A 214 -12.49 3.61 30.18
C MET A 214 -13.31 3.14 28.96
N LEU A 215 -14.55 3.62 28.81
CA LEU A 215 -15.37 3.32 27.63
C LEU A 215 -14.75 3.85 26.34
N ALA A 216 -14.33 5.12 26.32
CA ALA A 216 -13.66 5.72 25.17
C ALA A 216 -12.31 5.04 24.85
N GLY A 217 -11.55 4.70 25.90
CA GLY A 217 -10.28 4.00 25.82
C GLY A 217 -10.41 2.63 25.17
N SER A 218 -11.41 1.84 25.58
CA SER A 218 -11.65 0.52 25.00
C SER A 218 -11.88 0.58 23.48
N LEU A 219 -12.67 1.54 23.00
CA LEU A 219 -12.95 1.74 21.57
C LEU A 219 -11.70 2.20 20.80
N MET A 220 -10.95 3.15 21.37
CA MET A 220 -9.72 3.65 20.75
C MET A 220 -8.64 2.57 20.68
N TYR A 221 -8.45 1.80 21.76
CA TYR A 221 -7.50 0.70 21.81
C TYR A 221 -7.82 -0.38 20.76
N ALA A 222 -9.10 -0.77 20.65
CA ALA A 222 -9.55 -1.71 19.62
C ALA A 222 -9.26 -1.19 18.20
N SER A 223 -9.46 0.11 17.94
CA SER A 223 -9.15 0.74 16.65
C SER A 223 -7.66 0.71 16.33
N ILE A 224 -6.79 0.99 17.31
CA ILE A 224 -5.32 0.95 17.13
C ILE A 224 -4.87 -0.45 16.75
N PHE A 225 -5.28 -1.47 17.52
CA PHE A 225 -4.92 -2.85 17.24
C PHE A 225 -5.48 -3.34 15.90
N GLY A 226 -6.70 -2.94 15.53
CA GLY A 226 -7.28 -3.24 14.23
C GLY A 226 -6.45 -2.69 13.07
N ASN A 227 -6.02 -1.43 13.16
CA ASN A 227 -5.18 -0.79 12.15
C ASN A 227 -3.77 -1.41 12.07
N VAL A 228 -3.15 -1.70 13.21
CA VAL A 228 -1.85 -2.40 13.27
C VAL A 228 -1.97 -3.78 12.60
N SER A 229 -3.02 -4.54 12.91
CA SER A 229 -3.28 -5.84 12.29
C SER A 229 -3.44 -5.74 10.77
N ALA A 230 -4.22 -4.77 10.28
CA ALA A 230 -4.40 -4.53 8.85
C ALA A 230 -3.10 -4.17 8.13
N ILE A 231 -2.23 -3.37 8.76
CA ILE A 231 -0.91 -3.03 8.20
C ILE A 231 -0.02 -4.26 8.12
N ILE A 232 0.03 -5.07 9.18
CA ILE A 232 0.79 -6.33 9.20
C ILE A 232 0.29 -7.25 8.07
N GLN A 233 -1.01 -7.41 7.91
CA GLN A 233 -1.59 -8.21 6.83
C GLN A 233 -1.19 -7.71 5.45
N ARG A 234 -1.18 -6.39 5.23
CA ARG A 234 -0.72 -5.78 3.97
C ARG A 234 0.77 -6.00 3.73
N LEU A 235 1.61 -5.83 4.76
CA LEU A 235 3.06 -6.02 4.66
C LEU A 235 3.44 -7.45 4.26
N TYR A 236 2.76 -8.44 4.83
CA TYR A 236 3.00 -9.85 4.54
C TYR A 236 2.14 -10.41 3.41
N SER A 237 1.36 -9.59 2.71
CA SER A 237 0.43 -10.04 1.67
C SER A 237 1.11 -10.80 0.52
N GLY A 238 2.30 -10.36 0.07
CA GLY A 238 3.06 -11.02 -0.99
C GLY A 238 3.56 -12.41 -0.59
N THR A 239 4.15 -12.52 0.59
CA THR A 239 4.63 -13.80 1.15
C THR A 239 3.47 -14.74 1.46
N ALA A 240 2.36 -14.21 1.99
CA ALA A 240 1.14 -14.97 2.21
C ALA A 240 0.61 -15.56 0.89
N ARG A 241 0.59 -14.78 -0.20
CA ARG A 241 0.17 -15.25 -1.52
C ARG A 241 1.00 -16.43 -2.02
N TYR A 242 2.33 -16.36 -1.88
CA TYR A 242 3.23 -17.47 -2.22
C TYR A 242 2.88 -18.73 -1.44
N HIS A 243 2.78 -18.63 -0.11
CA HIS A 243 2.48 -19.77 0.73
C HIS A 243 1.10 -20.36 0.46
N THR A 244 0.08 -19.54 0.24
CA THR A 244 -1.27 -20.02 -0.11
C THR A 244 -1.27 -20.81 -1.41
N GLN A 245 -0.57 -20.34 -2.46
CA GLN A 245 -0.51 -21.06 -3.73
C GLN A 245 0.34 -22.35 -3.63
N MET A 246 1.48 -22.31 -2.94
CA MET A 246 2.29 -23.51 -2.68
C MET A 246 1.52 -24.56 -1.86
N LEU A 247 0.70 -24.14 -0.89
CA LEU A 247 -0.17 -25.03 -0.13
C LEU A 247 -1.17 -25.75 -1.04
N ARG A 248 -1.77 -25.05 -2.01
CA ARG A 248 -2.66 -25.67 -3.01
C ARG A 248 -1.95 -26.72 -3.86
N VAL A 249 -0.72 -26.43 -4.29
CA VAL A 249 0.11 -27.41 -5.03
C VAL A 249 0.38 -28.65 -4.17
N ARG A 250 0.74 -28.47 -2.90
CA ARG A 250 0.97 -29.59 -1.98
C ARG A 250 -0.30 -30.39 -1.68
N GLU A 251 -1.43 -29.72 -1.57
CA GLU A 251 -2.73 -30.37 -1.38
C GLU A 251 -3.10 -31.20 -2.62
N PHE A 252 -2.90 -30.68 -3.83
CA PHE A 252 -3.08 -31.41 -5.08
C PHE A 252 -2.19 -32.67 -5.15
N ILE A 253 -0.91 -32.53 -4.81
CA ILE A 253 0.05 -33.64 -4.76
C ILE A 253 -0.41 -34.72 -3.78
N ARG A 254 -0.89 -34.32 -2.59
CA ARG A 254 -1.39 -35.23 -1.56
C ARG A 254 -2.69 -35.92 -1.98
N PHE A 255 -3.62 -35.18 -2.57
CA PHE A 255 -4.92 -35.71 -2.98
C PHE A 255 -4.77 -36.77 -4.07
N HIS A 256 -3.93 -36.53 -5.07
CA HIS A 256 -3.69 -37.45 -6.18
C HIS A 256 -2.59 -38.49 -5.90
N GLN A 257 -2.01 -38.52 -4.70
CA GLN A 257 -0.94 -39.47 -4.33
C GLN A 257 0.23 -39.47 -5.33
N ILE A 258 0.67 -38.27 -5.72
CA ILE A 258 1.74 -38.10 -6.71
C ILE A 258 3.07 -38.63 -6.15
N PRO A 259 3.81 -39.48 -6.89
CA PRO A 259 5.05 -40.07 -6.41
C PRO A 259 6.15 -39.01 -6.18
N ASN A 260 7.05 -39.28 -5.22
CA ASN A 260 8.09 -38.34 -4.77
C ASN A 260 8.91 -37.69 -5.90
N PRO A 261 9.34 -38.38 -6.96
CA PRO A 261 10.09 -37.75 -8.05
C PRO A 261 9.30 -36.67 -8.78
N LEU A 262 8.01 -36.92 -9.05
CA LEU A 262 7.14 -35.94 -9.72
C LEU A 262 6.72 -34.83 -8.76
N ARG A 263 6.50 -35.15 -7.48
CA ARG A 263 6.27 -34.16 -6.43
C ARG A 263 7.39 -33.13 -6.34
N GLN A 264 8.65 -33.59 -6.27
CA GLN A 264 9.80 -32.70 -6.17
C GLN A 264 9.89 -31.77 -7.39
N ARG A 265 9.70 -32.32 -8.60
CA ARG A 265 9.66 -31.52 -9.84
C ARG A 265 8.55 -30.48 -9.83
N LEU A 266 7.36 -30.80 -9.33
CA LEU A 266 6.24 -29.85 -9.22
C LEU A 266 6.53 -28.71 -8.23
N GLU A 267 7.06 -29.03 -7.06
CA GLU A 267 7.40 -28.02 -6.04
C GLU A 267 8.55 -27.10 -6.53
N GLU A 268 9.60 -27.67 -7.14
CA GLU A 268 10.74 -26.92 -7.71
C GLU A 268 10.31 -26.03 -8.88
N TYR A 269 9.49 -26.56 -9.80
CA TYR A 269 8.93 -25.78 -10.90
C TYR A 269 8.14 -24.58 -10.38
N PHE A 270 7.25 -24.79 -9.40
CA PHE A 270 6.45 -23.71 -8.84
C PHE A 270 7.33 -22.64 -8.17
N GLN A 271 8.33 -23.04 -7.38
CA GLN A 271 9.24 -22.12 -6.73
C GLN A 271 10.04 -21.28 -7.75
N HIS A 272 10.54 -21.92 -8.80
CA HIS A 272 11.26 -21.24 -9.87
C HIS A 272 10.35 -20.28 -10.65
N ALA A 273 9.17 -20.76 -11.08
CA ALA A 273 8.19 -19.95 -11.79
C ALA A 273 7.76 -18.73 -10.96
N TRP A 274 7.58 -18.89 -9.64
CA TRP A 274 7.25 -17.80 -8.75
C TRP A 274 8.39 -16.78 -8.63
N THR A 275 9.64 -17.24 -8.50
CA THR A 275 10.81 -16.36 -8.37
C THR A 275 11.01 -15.52 -9.64
N TYR A 276 10.72 -16.08 -10.81
CA TYR A 276 10.84 -15.39 -12.08
C TYR A 276 9.67 -14.42 -12.35
N THR A 277 8.43 -14.87 -12.16
CA THR A 277 7.22 -14.09 -12.47
C THR A 277 6.74 -13.20 -11.31
N ASN A 278 7.33 -13.35 -10.13
CA ASN A 278 6.77 -12.86 -8.86
C ASN A 278 5.33 -13.32 -8.59
N GLY A 279 4.87 -14.41 -9.22
CA GLY A 279 3.49 -14.88 -9.13
C GLY A 279 2.48 -14.00 -9.89
N ILE A 280 2.95 -13.28 -10.91
CA ILE A 280 2.11 -12.48 -11.80
C ILE A 280 1.71 -13.33 -13.01
N ASP A 281 0.41 -13.54 -13.20
CA ASP A 281 -0.13 -14.14 -14.42
C ASP A 281 -0.28 -13.06 -15.50
N MET A 282 0.61 -13.06 -16.48
CA MET A 282 0.63 -12.09 -17.58
C MET A 282 -0.70 -12.03 -18.34
N ASN A 283 -1.37 -13.17 -18.54
CA ASN A 283 -2.65 -13.18 -19.27
C ASN A 283 -3.75 -12.45 -18.48
N SER A 284 -3.74 -12.59 -17.15
CA SER A 284 -4.68 -11.86 -16.28
C SER A 284 -4.43 -10.35 -16.29
N VAL A 285 -3.15 -9.93 -16.32
CA VAL A 285 -2.76 -8.52 -16.36
C VAL A 285 -3.11 -7.89 -17.69
N LEU A 286 -2.80 -8.55 -18.80
CA LEU A 286 -3.08 -8.04 -20.15
C LEU A 286 -4.58 -7.83 -20.40
N LYS A 287 -5.45 -8.70 -19.87
CA LYS A 287 -6.91 -8.53 -19.96
C LYS A 287 -7.44 -7.25 -19.32
N GLY A 288 -6.68 -6.61 -18.43
CA GLY A 288 -7.03 -5.32 -17.84
C GLY A 288 -6.85 -4.12 -18.76
N PHE A 289 -6.19 -4.30 -19.91
CA PHE A 289 -5.88 -3.23 -20.86
C PHE A 289 -6.65 -3.38 -22.18
N PRO A 290 -6.92 -2.27 -22.90
CA PRO A 290 -7.39 -2.30 -24.28
C PRO A 290 -6.44 -3.05 -25.22
N GLU A 291 -6.97 -3.67 -26.28
CA GLU A 291 -6.21 -4.53 -27.20
C GLU A 291 -4.98 -3.84 -27.82
N CYS A 292 -5.07 -2.55 -28.17
CA CYS A 292 -3.93 -1.81 -28.70
C CYS A 292 -2.76 -1.75 -27.70
N LEU A 293 -3.06 -1.50 -26.42
CA LEU A 293 -2.03 -1.46 -25.36
C LEU A 293 -1.48 -2.86 -25.07
N GLN A 294 -2.31 -3.90 -25.14
CA GLN A 294 -1.83 -5.27 -25.02
C GLN A 294 -0.81 -5.59 -26.12
N ALA A 295 -1.09 -5.19 -27.36
CA ALA A 295 -0.19 -5.40 -28.49
C ALA A 295 1.15 -4.69 -28.30
N ASP A 296 1.14 -3.44 -27.85
CA ASP A 296 2.35 -2.66 -27.60
C ASP A 296 3.19 -3.25 -26.44
N ILE A 297 2.54 -3.75 -25.37
CA ILE A 297 3.21 -4.45 -24.27
C ILE A 297 3.84 -5.76 -24.78
N CYS A 298 3.09 -6.58 -25.51
CA CYS A 298 3.60 -7.84 -26.05
C CYS A 298 4.75 -7.62 -27.03
N LEU A 299 4.68 -6.57 -27.85
CA LEU A 299 5.79 -6.17 -28.74
C LEU A 299 7.04 -5.83 -27.93
N HIS A 300 6.90 -5.08 -26.84
CA HIS A 300 8.03 -4.76 -25.96
C HIS A 300 8.62 -6.01 -25.30
N LEU A 301 7.78 -6.93 -24.82
CA LEU A 301 8.24 -8.16 -24.16
C LEU A 301 8.99 -9.09 -25.12
N ASN A 302 8.54 -9.18 -26.37
CA ASN A 302 9.14 -10.03 -27.40
C ASN A 302 10.21 -9.31 -28.25
N ARG A 303 10.57 -8.06 -27.94
CA ARG A 303 11.46 -7.22 -28.78
C ARG A 303 12.81 -7.86 -29.10
N ASN A 304 13.39 -8.60 -28.15
CA ASN A 304 14.71 -9.22 -28.33
C ASN A 304 14.64 -10.34 -29.37
N LEU A 305 13.59 -11.17 -29.30
CA LEU A 305 13.34 -12.22 -30.28
C LEU A 305 13.14 -11.63 -31.68
N LEU A 306 12.25 -10.64 -31.77
CA LEU A 306 11.85 -10.04 -33.05
C LEU A 306 12.97 -9.23 -33.70
N ALA A 307 13.92 -8.70 -32.91
CA ALA A 307 15.06 -7.94 -33.42
C ALA A 307 16.27 -8.83 -33.76
N ASN A 308 16.46 -9.97 -33.08
CA ASN A 308 17.63 -10.83 -33.31
C ASN A 308 17.39 -11.89 -34.39
N CYS A 309 16.15 -12.28 -34.63
CA CYS A 309 15.82 -13.34 -35.58
C CYS A 309 15.53 -12.76 -36.97
N SER A 310 16.40 -13.09 -37.93
CA SER A 310 16.34 -12.63 -39.33
C SER A 310 15.04 -13.01 -40.06
N ALA A 311 14.31 -14.01 -39.56
CA ALA A 311 13.00 -14.38 -40.08
C ALA A 311 12.00 -13.21 -39.97
N PHE A 312 12.12 -12.35 -38.96
CA PHE A 312 11.22 -11.22 -38.73
C PHE A 312 11.67 -9.91 -39.40
N ASP A 313 12.82 -9.92 -40.08
CA ASP A 313 13.31 -8.74 -40.79
C ASP A 313 12.38 -8.35 -41.94
N GLY A 314 12.07 -7.06 -42.02
CA GLY A 314 11.16 -6.49 -43.02
C GLY A 314 9.67 -6.63 -42.67
N ALA A 315 9.32 -7.17 -41.49
CA ALA A 315 7.94 -7.16 -41.02
C ALA A 315 7.43 -5.74 -40.74
N SER A 316 6.19 -5.45 -41.14
CA SER A 316 5.55 -4.18 -40.79
C SER A 316 5.27 -4.10 -39.28
N PRO A 317 5.17 -2.89 -38.69
CA PRO A 317 4.82 -2.75 -37.27
C PRO A 317 3.46 -3.35 -36.89
N GLY A 318 2.52 -3.45 -37.84
CA GLY A 318 1.25 -4.16 -37.65
C GLY A 318 1.44 -5.67 -37.57
N CYS A 319 2.26 -6.24 -38.44
CA CYS A 319 2.60 -7.67 -38.44
C CYS A 319 3.35 -8.07 -37.16
N LEU A 320 4.35 -7.29 -36.75
CA LEU A 320 5.09 -7.57 -35.51
C LEU A 320 4.18 -7.55 -34.27
N ARG A 321 3.20 -6.64 -34.22
CA ARG A 321 2.20 -6.60 -33.15
C ARG A 321 1.28 -7.82 -33.15
N ALA A 322 0.79 -8.22 -34.32
CA ALA A 322 -0.02 -9.44 -34.47
C ALA A 322 0.74 -10.70 -34.03
N LEU A 323 2.00 -10.85 -34.46
CA LEU A 323 2.87 -11.96 -34.04
C LEU A 323 3.13 -11.93 -32.53
N SER A 324 3.42 -10.75 -31.97
CA SER A 324 3.72 -10.57 -30.55
C SER A 324 2.59 -11.03 -29.63
N LEU A 325 1.33 -10.85 -30.04
CA LEU A 325 0.17 -11.32 -29.29
C LEU A 325 0.04 -12.85 -29.27
N LYS A 326 0.57 -13.55 -30.27
CA LYS A 326 0.51 -15.01 -30.40
C LYS A 326 1.68 -15.73 -29.71
N PHE A 327 2.79 -15.03 -29.49
CA PHE A 327 3.94 -15.59 -28.76
C PHE A 327 3.62 -15.86 -27.29
N LYS A 328 4.04 -17.04 -26.82
CA LYS A 328 4.01 -17.42 -25.40
C LYS A 328 5.42 -17.72 -24.93
N THR A 329 5.78 -17.24 -23.75
CA THR A 329 7.05 -17.58 -23.10
C THR A 329 6.85 -18.81 -22.22
N THR A 330 7.79 -19.75 -22.30
CA THR A 330 7.83 -20.97 -21.49
C THR A 330 9.20 -21.06 -20.81
N HIS A 331 9.19 -21.41 -19.53
CA HIS A 331 10.40 -21.60 -18.72
C HIS A 331 10.58 -23.09 -18.43
N ALA A 332 11.79 -23.59 -18.68
CA ALA A 332 12.13 -25.00 -18.51
C ALA A 332 13.33 -25.16 -17.58
N PRO A 333 13.20 -25.87 -16.44
CA PRO A 333 14.32 -26.14 -15.57
C PRO A 333 15.23 -27.24 -16.16
N PRO A 334 16.49 -27.35 -15.69
CA PRO A 334 17.40 -28.42 -16.09
C PRO A 334 16.80 -29.82 -15.90
N GLY A 335 17.03 -30.72 -16.85
CA GLY A 335 16.53 -32.09 -16.86
C GLY A 335 15.09 -32.24 -17.34
N ASP A 336 14.35 -31.14 -17.53
CA ASP A 336 12.98 -31.20 -18.02
C ASP A 336 12.94 -31.55 -19.51
N THR A 337 12.05 -32.46 -19.89
CA THR A 337 11.89 -32.89 -21.29
C THR A 337 10.73 -32.12 -21.90
N LEU A 338 11.04 -31.28 -22.88
CA LEU A 338 10.11 -30.36 -23.53
C LEU A 338 9.26 -31.04 -24.60
N VAL A 339 9.87 -31.97 -25.33
CA VAL A 339 9.25 -32.72 -26.42
C VAL A 339 9.74 -34.15 -26.33
N HIS A 340 8.83 -35.11 -26.44
CA HIS A 340 9.16 -36.53 -26.54
C HIS A 340 9.13 -37.01 -28.00
N LYS A 341 9.92 -38.04 -28.30
CA LYS A 341 9.88 -38.77 -29.58
C LYS A 341 8.47 -39.29 -29.80
N GLY A 342 7.90 -38.98 -30.97
CA GLY A 342 6.53 -39.32 -31.34
C GLY A 342 5.49 -38.24 -31.03
N ASP A 343 5.83 -37.19 -30.27
CA ASP A 343 4.93 -36.07 -30.01
C ASP A 343 4.60 -35.31 -31.29
N VAL A 344 3.40 -34.75 -31.34
CA VAL A 344 2.93 -33.96 -32.48
C VAL A 344 3.58 -32.57 -32.45
N LEU A 345 4.23 -32.17 -33.54
CA LEU A 345 4.96 -30.90 -33.65
C LEU A 345 4.01 -29.73 -33.97
N THR A 346 3.34 -29.20 -32.94
CA THR A 346 2.36 -28.11 -33.05
C THR A 346 2.94 -26.71 -32.84
N HIS A 347 4.18 -26.61 -32.36
CA HIS A 347 4.80 -25.34 -31.97
C HIS A 347 6.18 -25.19 -32.61
N LEU A 348 6.51 -23.95 -32.94
CA LEU A 348 7.87 -23.54 -33.27
C LEU A 348 8.50 -22.88 -32.03
N HIS A 349 9.72 -23.26 -31.69
CA HIS A 349 10.41 -22.83 -30.49
C HIS A 349 11.67 -22.02 -30.81
N PHE A 350 11.83 -20.90 -30.08
CA PHE A 350 12.96 -19.99 -30.19
C PHE A 350 13.64 -19.89 -28.82
N ILE A 351 14.94 -20.13 -28.77
CA ILE A 351 15.69 -20.14 -27.50
C ILE A 351 16.17 -18.72 -27.19
N SER A 352 15.59 -18.09 -26.17
CA SER A 352 16.07 -16.76 -25.73
C SER A 352 17.24 -16.85 -24.76
N ARG A 353 17.29 -17.90 -23.95
CA ARG A 353 18.34 -18.12 -22.93
C ARG A 353 18.42 -19.59 -22.58
N GLY A 354 19.62 -20.03 -22.22
CA GLY A 354 19.89 -21.39 -21.77
C GLY A 354 20.43 -22.28 -22.89
N SER A 355 20.45 -23.56 -22.62
CA SER A 355 20.93 -24.60 -23.53
C SER A 355 20.07 -25.85 -23.39
N ILE A 356 19.75 -26.44 -24.53
CA ILE A 356 18.97 -27.67 -24.61
C ILE A 356 19.73 -28.70 -25.43
N GLU A 357 19.52 -29.97 -25.13
CA GLU A 357 20.05 -31.09 -25.91
C GLU A 357 18.93 -31.82 -26.63
N ILE A 358 19.24 -32.30 -27.83
CA ILE A 358 18.35 -33.12 -28.64
C ILE A 358 18.88 -34.54 -28.62
N LEU A 359 18.04 -35.48 -28.19
CA LEU A 359 18.39 -36.87 -27.95
C LEU A 359 17.63 -37.77 -28.93
N LYS A 360 18.34 -38.66 -29.61
CA LYS A 360 17.73 -39.73 -30.43
C LYS A 360 18.25 -41.06 -29.92
N ASP A 361 17.33 -41.88 -29.39
CA ASP A 361 17.66 -43.19 -28.79
C ASP A 361 18.79 -43.09 -27.76
N ASP A 362 18.68 -42.11 -26.85
CA ASP A 362 19.63 -41.73 -25.80
C ASP A 362 21.01 -41.23 -26.26
N ILE A 363 21.18 -40.99 -27.56
CA ILE A 363 22.38 -40.36 -28.13
C ILE A 363 22.13 -38.87 -28.34
N VAL A 364 23.04 -38.02 -27.85
CA VAL A 364 23.00 -36.57 -28.06
C VAL A 364 23.31 -36.27 -29.53
N MET A 365 22.31 -35.77 -30.25
CA MET A 365 22.42 -35.41 -31.67
C MET A 365 22.91 -33.98 -31.86
N ALA A 366 22.44 -33.06 -31.01
CA ALA A 366 22.77 -31.65 -31.08
C ALA A 366 22.59 -30.99 -29.70
N ILE A 367 23.33 -29.90 -29.48
CA ILE A 367 23.12 -28.98 -28.36
C ILE A 367 22.78 -27.63 -28.97
N LEU A 368 21.61 -27.09 -28.61
CA LEU A 368 21.14 -25.79 -29.08
C LEU A 368 21.26 -24.77 -27.96
N GLY A 369 21.64 -23.55 -28.34
CA GLY A 369 21.89 -22.43 -27.44
C GLY A 369 21.01 -21.23 -27.75
N LYS A 370 21.43 -20.07 -27.26
CA LYS A 370 20.72 -18.81 -27.49
C LYS A 370 20.60 -18.51 -29.00
N ASP A 371 19.43 -18.00 -29.38
CA ASP A 371 19.03 -17.60 -30.73
C ASP A 371 18.81 -18.78 -31.71
N ASP A 372 19.02 -20.03 -31.28
CA ASP A 372 18.68 -21.22 -32.06
C ASP A 372 17.16 -21.48 -32.10
N ILE A 373 16.73 -22.09 -33.21
CA ILE A 373 15.33 -22.40 -33.49
C ILE A 373 15.19 -23.91 -33.70
N PHE A 374 14.20 -24.52 -33.04
CA PHE A 374 13.88 -25.93 -33.23
C PHE A 374 12.38 -26.17 -33.37
N GLY A 375 12.04 -27.25 -34.05
CA GLY A 375 10.66 -27.64 -34.34
C GLY A 375 10.51 -28.09 -35.78
N GLU A 376 9.34 -27.84 -36.34
CA GLU A 376 9.02 -28.11 -37.74
C GLU A 376 8.86 -26.78 -38.50
N ASN A 377 9.37 -26.70 -39.74
CA ASN A 377 9.13 -25.55 -40.59
C ASN A 377 7.69 -25.56 -41.12
N PRO A 378 6.83 -24.63 -40.69
CA PRO A 378 5.44 -24.65 -41.09
C PRO A 378 5.21 -24.15 -42.53
N CYS A 379 6.18 -23.43 -43.11
CA CYS A 379 6.12 -22.94 -44.49
C CYS A 379 6.50 -24.02 -45.51
N VAL A 380 7.28 -25.03 -45.10
CA VAL A 380 7.73 -26.13 -45.98
C VAL A 380 6.74 -27.29 -45.99
N TYR A 381 6.22 -27.67 -44.82
CA TYR A 381 5.31 -28.80 -44.69
C TYR A 381 3.90 -28.31 -44.45
N SER A 382 2.92 -28.77 -45.25
CA SER A 382 1.51 -28.45 -45.06
C SER A 382 0.83 -29.27 -43.96
N THR A 383 1.29 -30.50 -43.73
CA THR A 383 0.79 -31.40 -42.69
C THR A 383 1.60 -31.28 -41.41
N ILE A 384 1.02 -31.68 -40.28
CA ILE A 384 1.70 -31.69 -38.99
C ILE A 384 2.55 -32.96 -38.87
N GLY A 385 3.81 -32.83 -38.48
CA GLY A 385 4.72 -33.96 -38.27
C GLY A 385 4.74 -34.48 -36.84
N LYS A 386 5.46 -35.59 -36.65
CA LYS A 386 5.84 -36.10 -35.33
C LYS A 386 7.31 -35.87 -35.06
N SER A 387 7.66 -35.72 -33.78
CA SER A 387 9.03 -35.56 -33.32
C SER A 387 9.85 -36.83 -33.51
N SER A 388 11.01 -36.73 -34.16
CA SER A 388 11.97 -37.85 -34.29
C SER A 388 12.86 -38.07 -33.07
N SER A 389 12.87 -37.12 -32.13
CA SER A 389 13.85 -37.00 -31.05
C SER A 389 13.21 -36.45 -29.76
N ASN A 390 13.85 -36.68 -28.62
CA ASN A 390 13.51 -36.01 -27.36
C ASN A 390 14.27 -34.68 -27.28
N VAL A 391 13.66 -33.66 -26.67
CA VAL A 391 14.30 -32.37 -26.38
C VAL A 391 14.35 -32.18 -24.88
N ARG A 392 15.54 -32.01 -24.31
CA ARG A 392 15.75 -31.87 -22.86
C ARG A 392 16.51 -30.60 -22.54
N ALA A 393 16.09 -29.89 -21.51
CA ALA A 393 16.80 -28.70 -21.03
C ALA A 393 18.06 -29.10 -20.25
N LEU A 394 19.22 -28.54 -20.59
CA LEU A 394 20.48 -28.74 -19.85
C LEU A 394 20.64 -27.71 -18.74
N THR A 395 20.22 -26.47 -19.01
CA THR A 395 20.25 -25.34 -18.07
C THR A 395 18.84 -24.77 -17.90
N TYR A 396 18.68 -23.74 -17.07
CA TYR A 396 17.42 -22.99 -17.04
C TYR A 396 17.21 -22.28 -18.37
N CYS A 397 16.17 -22.71 -19.10
CA CYS A 397 15.90 -22.23 -20.45
C CYS A 397 14.66 -21.33 -20.48
N ASP A 398 14.79 -20.20 -21.17
CA ASP A 398 13.69 -19.31 -21.50
C ASP A 398 13.41 -19.44 -23.01
N LEU A 399 12.21 -19.89 -23.34
CA LEU A 399 11.81 -20.21 -24.71
C LEU A 399 10.62 -19.33 -25.10
N HIS A 400 10.68 -18.73 -26.29
CA HIS A 400 9.46 -18.24 -26.93
C HIS A 400 8.91 -19.34 -27.82
N ARG A 401 7.60 -19.54 -27.76
CA ARG A 401 6.90 -20.47 -28.64
C ARG A 401 5.72 -19.80 -29.32
N ILE A 402 5.49 -20.17 -30.56
CA ILE A 402 4.30 -19.78 -31.32
C ILE A 402 3.64 -21.05 -31.86
N HIS A 403 2.31 -21.10 -31.80
CA HIS A 403 1.55 -22.21 -32.37
C HIS A 403 1.63 -22.14 -33.90
N ARG A 404 1.71 -23.29 -34.55
CA ARG A 404 1.76 -23.41 -36.01
C ARG A 404 0.61 -22.65 -36.68
N ASP A 405 -0.61 -22.92 -36.24
CA ASP A 405 -1.80 -22.32 -36.85
C ASP A 405 -1.87 -20.80 -36.64
N ASP A 406 -1.46 -20.32 -35.45
CA ASP A 406 -1.41 -18.89 -35.16
C ASP A 406 -0.37 -18.17 -36.03
N LEU A 407 0.79 -18.79 -36.25
CA LEU A 407 1.82 -18.25 -37.13
C LEU A 407 1.33 -18.20 -38.59
N LEU A 408 0.73 -19.29 -39.09
CA LEU A 408 0.20 -19.35 -40.44
C LEU A 408 -0.97 -18.38 -40.67
N GLU A 409 -1.84 -18.20 -39.67
CA GLU A 409 -2.92 -17.21 -39.69
C GLU A 409 -2.34 -15.80 -39.88
N VAL A 410 -1.37 -15.40 -39.06
CA VAL A 410 -0.76 -14.06 -39.18
C VAL A 410 -0.04 -13.90 -40.52
N LEU A 411 0.70 -14.92 -40.96
CA LEU A 411 1.37 -14.88 -42.26
C LEU A 411 0.38 -14.77 -43.44
N SER A 412 -0.81 -15.38 -43.34
CA SER A 412 -1.85 -15.26 -44.36
C SER A 412 -2.45 -13.85 -44.47
N LEU A 413 -2.47 -13.10 -43.36
CA LEU A 413 -2.91 -11.71 -43.31
C LEU A 413 -1.87 -10.73 -43.88
N TYR A 414 -0.60 -11.13 -43.92
CA TYR A 414 0.52 -10.31 -44.42
C TYR A 414 1.32 -11.04 -45.52
N PRO A 415 0.73 -11.25 -46.72
CA PRO A 415 1.35 -12.04 -47.79
C PRO A 415 2.70 -11.46 -48.28
N GLU A 416 2.83 -10.13 -48.25
CA GLU A 416 4.08 -9.41 -48.55
C GLU A 416 5.25 -9.91 -47.68
N PHE A 417 4.96 -10.18 -46.40
CA PHE A 417 5.94 -10.63 -45.42
C PHE A 417 6.15 -12.15 -45.48
N TYR A 418 5.14 -12.94 -45.85
CA TYR A 418 5.23 -14.40 -45.95
C TYR A 418 6.43 -14.88 -46.76
N HIS A 419 6.66 -14.30 -47.94
CA HIS A 419 7.78 -14.69 -48.80
C HIS A 419 9.14 -14.35 -48.18
N SER A 420 9.25 -13.21 -47.48
CA SER A 420 10.47 -12.83 -46.75
C SER A 420 10.72 -13.78 -45.58
N PHE A 421 9.68 -14.00 -44.77
CA PHE A 421 9.72 -14.90 -43.61
C PHE A 421 10.10 -16.32 -44.00
N SER A 422 9.44 -16.90 -45.01
CA SER A 422 9.71 -18.28 -45.45
C SER A 422 11.12 -18.47 -46.00
N ARG A 423 11.73 -17.42 -46.57
CA ARG A 423 13.11 -17.48 -47.08
C ARG A 423 14.14 -17.30 -45.97
N ASN A 424 13.85 -16.44 -45.00
CA ASN A 424 14.79 -16.07 -43.94
C ASN A 424 14.69 -17.00 -42.71
N LEU A 425 13.60 -17.77 -42.57
CA LEU A 425 13.43 -18.71 -41.47
C LEU A 425 14.39 -19.90 -41.63
N GLU A 426 15.48 -19.85 -40.88
CA GLU A 426 16.43 -20.95 -40.73
C GLU A 426 16.14 -21.71 -39.43
N ILE A 427 15.79 -23.00 -39.55
CA ILE A 427 15.60 -23.87 -38.40
C ILE A 427 16.90 -24.60 -38.12
N THR A 428 17.51 -24.35 -36.96
CA THR A 428 18.77 -24.98 -36.55
C THR A 428 18.63 -26.51 -36.46
N PHE A 429 17.51 -27.02 -35.95
CA PHE A 429 17.23 -28.45 -35.92
C PHE A 429 15.77 -28.78 -36.27
N ASN A 430 15.59 -29.48 -37.39
CA ASN A 430 14.27 -29.97 -37.81
C ASN A 430 13.93 -31.26 -37.08
N MET A 431 12.87 -31.20 -36.27
CA MET A 431 12.42 -32.31 -35.43
C MET A 431 11.51 -33.29 -36.17
N ARG A 432 11.07 -32.99 -37.40
CA ARG A 432 10.08 -33.80 -38.12
C ARG A 432 10.65 -35.17 -38.50
N ASP A 433 9.97 -36.23 -38.10
CA ASP A 433 10.22 -37.57 -38.60
C ASP A 433 9.71 -37.71 -40.04
N VAL A 434 10.63 -37.78 -41.00
CA VAL A 434 10.33 -37.90 -42.44
C VAL A 434 9.68 -39.26 -42.76
N SER A 435 9.83 -40.26 -41.89
CA SER A 435 9.27 -41.59 -42.09
C SER A 435 7.79 -41.73 -41.68
N VAL A 436 7.24 -40.72 -40.98
CA VAL A 436 5.86 -40.75 -40.45
C VAL A 436 5.08 -39.53 -40.93
N VAL A 437 4.29 -39.69 -41.98
CA VAL A 437 3.32 -38.67 -42.41
C VAL A 437 2.05 -38.83 -41.57
N VAL A 438 1.73 -37.85 -40.72
CA VAL A 438 0.41 -37.78 -40.11
C VAL A 438 -0.57 -37.34 -41.21
N VAL A 439 -1.37 -38.28 -41.70
CA VAL A 439 -2.51 -37.96 -42.54
C VAL A 439 -3.52 -37.25 -41.63
N GLY A 440 -3.59 -35.93 -41.74
CA GLY A 440 -4.58 -35.14 -41.03
C GLY A 440 -5.97 -35.57 -41.49
N CYS A 441 -6.78 -36.09 -40.56
CA CYS A 441 -8.24 -36.12 -40.74
C CYS A 441 -8.69 -34.67 -40.94
N CYS A 442 -9.02 -34.31 -42.18
CA CYS A 442 -9.95 -33.22 -42.43
C CYS A 442 -11.29 -33.66 -41.83
N LEU A 443 -11.60 -33.22 -40.61
CA LEU A 443 -12.97 -33.19 -40.15
C LEU A 443 -13.58 -31.90 -40.69
N SER A 444 -14.56 -32.14 -41.55
CA SER A 444 -15.55 -31.25 -42.18
C SER A 444 -16.00 -30.05 -41.36
#